data_AF-A0A1C6CWB5-F1
#
_entry.id   AF-A0A1C6CWB5-F1
#
_cell.length_a   1.000
_cell.length_b   1.000
_cell.length_c   1.000
_cell.angle_alpha   90.00
_cell.angle_beta   90.00
_cell.angle_gamma   90.00
#
_symmetry.space_group_name_H-M   'P 1'
#
loop_
_entity.id
_entity.type
_entity.pdbx_description
1 polymer ?
#
loop_
_entity_poly.entity_id
_entity_poly.type
_entity_poly.pdbx_seq_one_letter_code
_entity_poly.pdbx_strand_id
1 'polypeptide(L)'
;MKFRFDGQQGESICSGLADLEIENRVTDGILKSGKDYVTKAIRIKKVKDGNLVPLNKYEVDSINNWLFKSNYKVLEIGRYVYYAIFFKENRWMKDVDKGYIDLKIRLKPYAYSSKIVNNITVVDNTYTYTDDNGAEISVYQGEKIFTINNKSNVEGLEIYPEICIKLKDDKANLVTIENLTLNNKMIISGLETKECIYINGENQYMISKMDETRDIYSKSNEVYLKLQQGINEIKISSNGFANVSICHQEVFDLGEEWLNE
;
A
#
# COMPACT_ATOMS: atom_id res chain seq x y z
N MET A 1 7.60 16.52 -12.27
CA MET A 1 7.58 15.87 -10.94
C MET A 1 8.61 14.76 -10.83
N LYS A 2 9.33 14.67 -9.71
CA LYS A 2 10.27 13.56 -9.45
C LYS A 2 9.53 12.24 -9.26
N PHE A 3 10.17 11.12 -9.61
CA PHE A 3 9.56 9.80 -9.47
C PHE A 3 10.59 8.71 -9.12
N ARG A 4 10.08 7.61 -8.55
CA ARG A 4 10.82 6.35 -8.37
C ARG A 4 10.17 5.24 -9.15
N PHE A 5 10.97 4.33 -9.69
CA PHE A 5 10.49 3.18 -10.43
C PHE A 5 11.27 1.94 -10.03
N ASP A 6 10.56 0.89 -9.64
CA ASP A 6 11.13 -0.37 -9.14
C ASP A 6 12.15 -0.14 -8.00
N GLY A 7 11.84 0.81 -7.10
CA GLY A 7 12.67 1.16 -5.93
C GLY A 7 13.86 2.09 -6.21
N GLN A 8 14.15 2.40 -7.49
CA GLN A 8 15.24 3.30 -7.88
C GLN A 8 14.71 4.71 -8.17
N GLN A 9 15.51 5.75 -7.93
CA GLN A 9 15.15 7.16 -8.19
C GLN A 9 15.89 7.71 -9.43
N GLY A 10 15.25 8.64 -10.15
CA GLY A 10 15.81 9.26 -11.36
C GLY A 10 17.19 9.91 -11.18
N GLU A 11 17.43 10.55 -10.04
CA GLU A 11 18.73 11.12 -9.66
C GLU A 11 19.88 10.11 -9.74
N SER A 12 19.65 8.84 -9.40
CA SER A 12 20.68 7.79 -9.45
C SER A 12 21.16 7.44 -10.87
N ILE A 13 20.45 7.97 -11.89
CA ILE A 13 20.71 7.72 -13.30
C ILE A 13 21.41 8.90 -13.96
N CYS A 14 21.20 10.10 -13.44
CA CYS A 14 21.79 11.32 -13.98
C CYS A 14 23.13 11.63 -13.32
N SER A 15 24.00 12.28 -14.07
CA SER A 15 25.29 12.77 -13.58
C SER A 15 25.19 14.23 -13.11
N GLY A 16 25.90 14.56 -12.02
CA GLY A 16 25.74 15.85 -11.33
C GLY A 16 24.36 15.95 -10.66
N LEU A 17 24.09 17.05 -9.96
CA LEU A 17 22.84 17.31 -9.21
C LEU A 17 21.57 17.44 -10.10
N ALA A 18 21.51 16.73 -11.22
CA ALA A 18 20.39 16.66 -12.13
C ALA A 18 19.44 15.51 -11.72
N ASP A 19 18.14 15.71 -11.92
CA ASP A 19 17.11 14.71 -11.63
C ASP A 19 16.25 14.44 -12.87
N LEU A 20 15.52 13.32 -12.84
CA LEU A 20 14.52 13.00 -13.85
C LEU A 20 13.13 13.31 -13.34
N GLU A 21 12.39 14.04 -14.16
CA GLU A 21 11.02 14.41 -13.89
C GLU A 21 10.07 13.83 -14.94
N ILE A 22 8.92 13.33 -14.48
CA ILE A 22 7.81 12.87 -15.32
C ILE A 22 6.73 13.95 -15.41
N GLU A 23 6.12 14.07 -16.58
CA GLU A 23 4.95 14.92 -16.81
C GLU A 23 4.00 14.34 -17.87
N ASN A 24 2.78 14.85 -17.88
CA ASN A 24 1.79 14.55 -18.92
C ASN A 24 2.23 15.17 -20.25
N ARG A 25 2.04 14.40 -21.32
CA ARG A 25 2.19 14.90 -22.68
C ARG A 25 0.84 14.85 -23.39
N VAL A 26 0.43 15.97 -23.97
CA VAL A 26 -0.71 16.00 -24.88
C VAL A 26 -0.31 15.31 -26.18
N THR A 27 -1.08 14.33 -26.63
CA THR A 27 -0.86 13.65 -27.91
C THR A 27 -2.13 13.63 -28.73
N ASP A 28 -1.98 13.78 -30.05
CA ASP A 28 -3.08 13.71 -31.01
C ASP A 28 -3.53 12.26 -31.33
N GLY A 29 -2.88 11.26 -30.72
CA GLY A 29 -3.14 9.85 -30.98
C GLY A 29 -4.13 9.22 -30.00
N ILE A 30 -4.91 8.24 -30.48
CA ILE A 30 -5.79 7.44 -29.63
C ILE A 30 -4.93 6.54 -28.72
N LEU A 31 -4.97 6.79 -27.42
CA LEU A 31 -4.39 5.92 -26.41
C LEU A 31 -5.41 4.82 -26.08
N LYS A 32 -4.97 3.56 -26.10
CA LYS A 32 -5.83 2.43 -25.74
C LYS A 32 -5.98 2.38 -24.22
N SER A 33 -7.20 2.38 -23.74
CA SER A 33 -7.54 2.04 -22.35
C SER A 33 -8.45 0.82 -22.37
N GLY A 34 -8.28 -0.05 -21.38
CA GLY A 34 -9.14 -1.19 -21.13
C GLY A 34 -9.78 -1.09 -19.75
N LYS A 35 -10.57 -2.10 -19.40
CA LYS A 35 -11.17 -2.20 -18.07
C LYS A 35 -10.11 -2.22 -16.94
N ASP A 36 -8.98 -2.88 -17.21
CA ASP A 36 -7.95 -3.14 -16.20
C ASP A 36 -6.68 -2.30 -16.40
N TYR A 37 -6.69 -1.31 -17.31
CA TYR A 37 -5.55 -0.42 -17.51
C TYR A 37 -5.90 0.87 -18.25
N VAL A 38 -5.12 1.91 -17.99
CA VAL A 38 -5.15 3.18 -18.70
C VAL A 38 -3.80 3.44 -19.34
N THR A 39 -3.79 3.83 -20.61
CA THR A 39 -2.55 4.29 -21.25
C THR A 39 -2.50 5.81 -21.26
N LYS A 40 -1.38 6.38 -20.83
CA LYS A 40 -1.09 7.82 -20.87
C LYS A 40 0.15 8.07 -21.72
N ALA A 41 0.19 9.21 -22.39
CA ALA A 41 1.40 9.72 -22.99
C ALA A 41 2.11 10.61 -21.99
N ILE A 42 3.42 10.42 -21.88
CA ILE A 42 4.24 11.10 -20.88
C ILE A 42 5.53 11.61 -21.51
N ARG A 43 6.16 12.54 -20.80
CA ARG A 43 7.51 13.00 -21.07
C ARG A 43 8.36 12.83 -19.82
N ILE A 44 9.58 12.35 -20.01
CA ILE A 44 10.61 12.35 -18.98
C ILE A 44 11.64 13.43 -19.33
N LYS A 45 11.87 14.34 -18.41
CA LYS A 45 12.78 15.49 -18.52
C LYS A 45 13.97 15.30 -17.60
N LYS A 46 15.15 15.71 -18.05
CA LYS A 46 16.30 15.90 -17.18
C LYS A 46 16.40 17.36 -16.78
N VAL A 47 16.34 17.61 -15.48
CA VAL A 47 16.32 18.96 -14.90
C VAL A 47 17.52 19.14 -13.98
N LYS A 48 18.22 20.27 -14.13
CA LYS A 48 19.30 20.71 -13.23
C LYS A 48 19.08 22.17 -12.86
N ASP A 49 19.01 22.47 -11.56
CA ASP A 49 18.79 23.84 -11.05
C ASP A 49 17.56 24.52 -11.70
N GLY A 50 16.48 23.74 -11.90
CA GLY A 50 15.24 24.19 -12.55
C GLY A 50 15.28 24.29 -14.08
N ASN A 51 16.44 24.05 -14.71
CA ASN A 51 16.61 24.16 -16.15
C ASN A 51 16.67 22.78 -16.83
N LEU A 52 16.09 22.69 -18.04
CA LEU A 52 16.26 21.52 -18.90
C LEU A 52 17.71 21.41 -19.35
N VAL A 53 18.29 20.23 -19.19
CA VAL A 53 19.66 19.95 -19.64
C VAL A 53 19.72 18.69 -20.50
N PRO A 54 20.61 18.63 -21.50
CA PRO A 54 20.70 17.48 -22.41
C PRO A 54 20.94 16.16 -21.68
N LEU A 55 20.35 15.10 -22.22
CA LEU A 55 20.61 13.72 -21.83
C LEU A 55 21.81 13.20 -22.62
N ASN A 56 22.80 12.63 -21.95
CA ASN A 56 23.93 12.00 -22.63
C ASN A 56 23.62 10.53 -22.97
N LYS A 57 24.45 9.90 -23.80
CA LYS A 57 24.25 8.52 -24.26
C LYS A 57 24.16 7.51 -23.10
N TYR A 58 25.04 7.62 -22.10
CA TYR A 58 25.05 6.72 -20.95
C TYR A 58 23.78 6.84 -20.10
N GLU A 59 23.27 8.06 -19.94
CA GLU A 59 22.02 8.32 -19.24
C GLU A 59 20.84 7.71 -20.00
N VAL A 60 20.80 7.85 -21.33
CA VAL A 60 19.77 7.23 -22.18
C VAL A 60 19.83 5.70 -22.10
N ASP A 61 21.02 5.09 -22.15
CA ASP A 61 21.20 3.65 -22.01
C ASP A 61 20.76 3.15 -20.62
N SER A 62 21.03 3.93 -19.57
CA SER A 62 20.61 3.64 -18.20
C SER A 62 19.10 3.73 -18.03
N ILE A 63 18.47 4.79 -18.57
CA ILE A 63 17.00 4.92 -18.64
C ILE A 63 16.39 3.73 -19.38
N ASN A 64 17.01 3.30 -20.48
CA ASN A 64 16.53 2.19 -21.27
C ASN A 64 16.49 0.87 -20.45
N ASN A 65 17.56 0.59 -19.70
CA ASN A 65 17.62 -0.59 -18.85
C ASN A 65 16.71 -0.51 -17.62
N TRP A 66 16.48 0.70 -17.12
CA TRP A 66 15.67 0.95 -15.94
C TRP A 66 14.17 0.85 -16.24
N LEU A 67 13.65 1.61 -17.20
CA LEU A 67 12.21 1.79 -17.40
C LEU A 67 11.53 0.66 -18.17
N PHE A 68 12.19 0.10 -19.18
CA PHE A 68 11.53 -0.83 -20.12
C PHE A 68 11.58 -2.27 -19.62
N LYS A 69 10.80 -2.55 -18.57
CA LYS A 69 10.56 -3.88 -18.03
C LYS A 69 9.36 -4.55 -18.71
N SER A 70 9.32 -5.89 -18.71
CA SER A 70 8.25 -6.67 -19.35
C SER A 70 6.95 -6.72 -18.54
N ASN A 71 7.02 -6.52 -17.22
CA ASN A 71 5.90 -6.65 -16.30
C ASN A 71 5.62 -5.34 -15.57
N TYR A 72 4.42 -5.22 -15.00
CA TYR A 72 4.06 -4.10 -14.11
C TYR A 72 5.06 -3.99 -12.96
N LYS A 73 5.58 -2.79 -12.78
CA LYS A 73 6.47 -2.43 -11.68
C LYS A 73 5.91 -1.26 -10.90
N VAL A 74 6.40 -1.10 -9.68
CA VAL A 74 6.00 -0.01 -8.80
C VAL A 74 6.56 1.30 -9.33
N LEU A 75 5.69 2.29 -9.50
CA LEU A 75 6.01 3.67 -9.83
C LEU A 75 5.51 4.55 -8.69
N GLU A 76 6.39 5.31 -8.06
CA GLU A 76 6.06 6.21 -6.96
C GLU A 76 6.21 7.65 -7.45
N ILE A 77 5.16 8.45 -7.28
CA ILE A 77 5.12 9.86 -7.65
C ILE A 77 4.36 10.59 -6.56
N GLY A 78 5.02 11.56 -5.91
CA GLY A 78 4.40 12.27 -4.79
C GLY A 78 4.06 11.31 -3.65
N ARG A 79 2.82 11.37 -3.15
CA ARG A 79 2.30 10.44 -2.13
C ARG A 79 1.74 9.13 -2.68
N TYR A 80 1.66 9.00 -4.01
CA TYR A 80 0.95 7.90 -4.67
C TYR A 80 1.88 6.83 -5.23
N VAL A 81 1.36 5.62 -5.20
CA VAL A 81 1.96 4.41 -5.73
C VAL A 81 1.11 3.92 -6.89
N TYR A 82 1.75 3.62 -8.02
CA TYR A 82 1.12 3.13 -9.23
C TYR A 82 1.78 1.83 -9.67
N TYR A 83 1.04 1.02 -10.42
CA TYR A 83 1.63 -0.11 -11.15
C TYR A 83 1.73 0.24 -12.62
N ALA A 84 2.96 0.35 -13.12
CA ALA A 84 3.26 0.90 -14.43
C ALA A 84 4.10 -0.02 -15.33
N ILE A 85 3.91 0.11 -16.64
CA ILE A 85 4.79 -0.41 -17.69
C ILE A 85 5.08 0.74 -18.67
N PHE A 86 6.36 1.01 -18.93
CA PHE A 86 6.79 2.01 -19.91
C PHE A 86 6.97 1.39 -21.30
N PHE A 87 6.61 2.16 -22.32
CA PHE A 87 6.76 1.80 -23.73
C PHE A 87 7.46 2.92 -24.49
N LYS A 88 8.38 2.55 -25.37
CA LYS A 88 9.02 3.47 -26.30
C LYS A 88 8.01 3.92 -27.35
N GLU A 89 7.94 5.21 -27.61
CA GLU A 89 7.26 5.73 -28.80
C GLU A 89 8.18 5.72 -30.03
N ASN A 90 7.57 5.86 -31.21
CA ASN A 90 8.31 6.14 -32.43
C ASN A 90 9.10 7.44 -32.24
N ARG A 91 10.41 7.37 -32.45
CA ARG A 91 11.35 8.49 -32.23
C ARG A 91 11.36 9.01 -30.78
N TRP A 92 11.20 8.15 -29.79
CA TRP A 92 11.29 8.54 -28.36
C TRP A 92 12.60 9.25 -27.96
N MET A 93 13.68 9.07 -28.73
CA MET A 93 14.98 9.74 -28.53
C MET A 93 15.15 11.05 -29.33
N LYS A 94 14.12 11.54 -30.04
CA LYS A 94 14.25 12.66 -31.00
C LYS A 94 14.82 13.93 -30.38
N ASP A 95 14.46 14.22 -29.14
CA ASP A 95 14.72 15.50 -28.47
C ASP A 95 15.57 15.31 -27.18
N VAL A 96 16.38 14.25 -27.16
CA VAL A 96 17.34 13.93 -26.07
C VAL A 96 18.35 15.05 -25.86
N ASP A 97 18.77 15.70 -26.95
CA ASP A 97 19.64 16.89 -26.96
C ASP A 97 18.97 18.11 -26.30
N LYS A 98 17.64 18.15 -26.28
CA LYS A 98 16.84 19.17 -25.57
C LYS A 98 16.51 18.76 -24.12
N GLY A 99 17.01 17.61 -23.67
CA GLY A 99 16.88 17.16 -22.29
C GLY A 99 15.61 16.39 -21.97
N TYR A 100 14.91 15.83 -22.96
CA TYR A 100 13.73 15.03 -22.69
C TYR A 100 13.50 13.87 -23.67
N ILE A 101 12.70 12.91 -23.23
CA ILE A 101 12.22 11.77 -24.02
C ILE A 101 10.71 11.63 -23.89
N ASP A 102 10.07 11.27 -24.99
CA ASP A 102 8.62 11.09 -25.06
C ASP A 102 8.27 9.60 -25.08
N LEU A 103 7.40 9.16 -24.16
CA LEU A 103 7.07 7.76 -23.92
C LEU A 103 5.56 7.55 -23.79
N LYS A 104 5.14 6.29 -23.82
CA LYS A 104 3.83 5.87 -23.33
C LYS A 104 4.00 5.09 -22.04
N ILE A 105 3.02 5.24 -21.16
CA ILE A 105 2.93 4.46 -19.93
C ILE A 105 1.58 3.78 -19.88
N ARG A 106 1.58 2.50 -19.49
CA ARG A 106 0.37 1.76 -19.14
C ARG A 106 0.32 1.64 -17.63
N LEU A 107 -0.78 2.09 -17.05
CA LEU A 107 -1.04 2.06 -15.62
C LEU A 107 -2.18 1.09 -15.34
N LYS A 108 -2.12 0.38 -14.22
CA LYS A 108 -3.34 -0.20 -13.63
C LYS A 108 -4.35 0.92 -13.32
N PRO A 109 -5.66 0.61 -13.18
CA PRO A 109 -6.70 1.65 -13.24
C PRO A 109 -6.79 2.50 -11.98
N TYR A 110 -5.94 2.25 -10.97
CA TYR A 110 -5.96 2.94 -9.68
C TYR A 110 -4.58 3.47 -9.28
N ALA A 111 -4.59 4.55 -8.52
CA ALA A 111 -3.49 4.98 -7.69
C ALA A 111 -3.67 4.40 -6.27
N TYR A 112 -2.58 4.18 -5.56
CA TYR A 112 -2.60 3.62 -4.21
C TYR A 112 -1.87 4.56 -3.26
N SER A 113 -2.28 4.62 -1.99
CA SER A 113 -1.45 5.25 -0.95
C SER A 113 -0.21 4.42 -0.68
N SER A 114 0.74 4.98 0.08
CA SER A 114 1.70 4.16 0.83
C SER A 114 0.97 3.17 1.75
N LYS A 115 1.62 2.05 2.10
CA LYS A 115 1.07 1.09 3.08
C LYS A 115 0.86 1.79 4.43
N ILE A 116 -0.36 1.69 4.96
CA ILE A 116 -0.75 2.22 6.26
C ILE A 116 -0.84 1.05 7.23
N VAL A 117 -0.09 1.12 8.33
CA VAL A 117 0.02 0.04 9.32
C VAL A 117 -0.48 0.53 10.68
N ASN A 118 -1.47 -0.16 11.22
CA ASN A 118 -1.97 0.04 12.58
C ASN A 118 -1.49 -1.13 13.44
N ASN A 119 -0.76 -0.82 14.52
CA ASN A 119 -0.28 -1.82 15.47
C ASN A 119 -1.04 -1.67 16.80
N ILE A 120 -1.64 -2.76 17.25
CA ILE A 120 -2.50 -2.82 18.42
C ILE A 120 -2.00 -3.90 19.34
N THR A 121 -1.97 -3.59 20.63
CA THR A 121 -1.66 -4.54 21.69
C THR A 121 -2.90 -4.71 22.56
N VAL A 122 -3.31 -5.96 22.76
CA VAL A 122 -4.37 -6.37 23.70
C VAL A 122 -3.78 -7.31 24.75
N VAL A 123 -4.17 -7.11 26.01
CA VAL A 123 -3.69 -7.91 27.15
C VAL A 123 -4.89 -8.21 28.03
N ASP A 124 -5.20 -9.48 28.27
CA ASP A 124 -6.31 -9.87 29.16
C ASP A 124 -5.98 -9.57 30.64
N ASN A 125 -6.08 -8.29 30.99
CA ASN A 125 -5.93 -7.78 32.34
C ASN A 125 -6.85 -6.56 32.54
N THR A 126 -6.99 -6.16 33.80
CA THR A 126 -7.56 -4.88 34.18
C THR A 126 -6.53 -4.14 35.01
N TYR A 127 -6.25 -2.88 34.68
CA TYR A 127 -5.47 -2.01 35.55
C TYR A 127 -6.37 -0.94 36.13
N THR A 128 -6.12 -0.57 37.38
CA THR A 128 -6.83 0.51 38.07
C THR A 128 -5.84 1.62 38.38
N TYR A 129 -6.23 2.87 38.15
CA TYR A 129 -5.47 4.05 38.54
C TYR A 129 -6.40 5.10 39.12
N THR A 130 -5.84 6.05 39.88
CA THR A 130 -6.59 7.18 40.42
C THR A 130 -6.36 8.40 39.52
N ASP A 131 -7.42 9.07 39.09
CA ASP A 131 -7.32 10.30 38.30
C ASP A 131 -6.94 11.52 39.17
N ASP A 132 -6.75 12.68 38.51
CA ASP A 132 -6.38 13.93 39.17
C ASP A 132 -7.44 14.44 40.17
N ASN A 133 -8.66 13.89 40.14
CA ASN A 133 -9.77 14.22 41.04
C ASN A 133 -9.93 13.20 42.18
N GLY A 134 -9.08 12.18 42.26
CA GLY A 134 -9.17 11.13 43.27
C GLY A 134 -10.13 9.99 42.92
N ALA A 135 -10.66 9.92 41.69
CA ALA A 135 -11.55 8.85 41.25
C ALA A 135 -10.76 7.63 40.78
N GLU A 136 -11.11 6.44 41.27
CA GLU A 136 -10.56 5.18 40.75
C GLU A 136 -11.18 4.83 39.40
N ILE A 137 -10.32 4.64 38.41
CA ILE A 137 -10.68 4.27 37.04
C ILE A 137 -10.08 2.90 36.75
N SER A 138 -10.92 1.91 36.46
CA SER A 138 -10.51 0.59 35.98
C SER A 138 -10.62 0.52 34.46
N VAL A 139 -9.55 0.09 33.81
CA VAL A 139 -9.47 -0.05 32.36
C VAL A 139 -9.16 -1.51 32.02
N TYR A 140 -10.09 -2.15 31.33
CA TYR A 140 -9.88 -3.47 30.74
C TYR A 140 -9.00 -3.34 29.49
N GLN A 141 -7.89 -4.08 29.41
CA GLN A 141 -6.97 -4.03 28.26
C GLN A 141 -7.13 -5.22 27.30
N GLY A 142 -8.03 -6.18 27.61
CA GLY A 142 -8.28 -7.35 26.76
C GLY A 142 -9.09 -7.00 25.51
N GLU A 143 -9.53 -5.75 25.41
CA GLU A 143 -10.22 -5.17 24.27
C GLU A 143 -9.67 -3.79 23.95
N LYS A 144 -9.51 -3.51 22.65
CA LYS A 144 -9.17 -2.19 22.12
C LYS A 144 -10.08 -1.84 20.95
N ILE A 145 -10.65 -0.65 21.00
CA ILE A 145 -11.43 -0.05 19.93
C ILE A 145 -10.66 1.15 19.38
N PHE A 146 -10.57 1.25 18.05
CA PHE A 146 -9.93 2.35 17.35
C PHE A 146 -10.58 2.55 15.98
N THR A 147 -10.21 3.63 15.29
CA THR A 147 -10.77 3.95 13.97
C THR A 147 -9.72 3.81 12.89
N ILE A 148 -10.11 3.20 11.77
CA ILE A 148 -9.40 3.29 10.49
C ILE A 148 -10.25 4.16 9.57
N ASN A 149 -9.74 5.31 9.16
CA ASN A 149 -10.39 6.16 8.16
C ASN A 149 -9.80 5.87 6.78
N ASN A 150 -10.53 5.11 5.97
CA ASN A 150 -10.16 4.76 4.60
C ASN A 150 -10.57 5.89 3.65
N LYS A 151 -9.60 6.64 3.13
CA LYS A 151 -9.85 7.79 2.24
C LYS A 151 -9.95 7.42 0.75
N SER A 152 -10.09 6.13 0.43
CA SER A 152 -10.34 5.70 -0.95
C SER A 152 -11.51 6.48 -1.56
N ASN A 153 -11.46 6.81 -2.85
CA ASN A 153 -12.55 7.47 -3.58
C ASN A 153 -13.19 6.58 -4.65
N VAL A 154 -12.77 5.32 -4.77
CA VAL A 154 -13.35 4.35 -5.70
C VAL A 154 -14.67 3.81 -5.14
N GLU A 155 -15.76 4.04 -5.87
CA GLU A 155 -17.12 3.62 -5.48
C GLU A 155 -17.23 2.10 -5.32
N GLY A 156 -17.90 1.66 -4.25
CA GLY A 156 -18.18 0.24 -3.99
C GLY A 156 -16.95 -0.61 -3.63
N LEU A 157 -15.79 0.02 -3.42
CA LEU A 157 -14.56 -0.68 -3.07
C LEU A 157 -14.58 -1.17 -1.62
N GLU A 158 -14.40 -2.47 -1.44
CA GLU A 158 -14.03 -3.09 -0.17
C GLU A 158 -12.53 -3.38 -0.17
N ILE A 159 -11.82 -2.95 0.88
CA ILE A 159 -10.41 -3.30 1.09
C ILE A 159 -10.32 -4.45 2.08
N TYR A 160 -9.54 -5.46 1.71
CA TYR A 160 -9.22 -6.60 2.55
C TYR A 160 -7.76 -6.52 3.01
N PRO A 161 -7.50 -6.09 4.26
CA PRO A 161 -6.15 -5.81 4.74
C PRO A 161 -5.29 -7.07 4.90
N GLU A 162 -3.98 -6.88 4.94
CA GLU A 162 -3.03 -7.85 5.47
C GLU A 162 -3.05 -7.75 7.00
N ILE A 163 -3.11 -8.89 7.70
CA ILE A 163 -3.13 -8.93 9.16
C ILE A 163 -2.03 -9.84 9.68
N CYS A 164 -1.26 -9.37 10.66
CA CYS A 164 -0.32 -10.19 11.43
C CYS A 164 -0.79 -10.28 12.88
N ILE A 165 -0.87 -11.48 13.43
CA ILE A 165 -1.21 -11.72 14.84
C ILE A 165 -0.03 -12.43 15.49
N LYS A 166 0.44 -11.92 16.63
CA LYS A 166 1.50 -12.53 17.42
C LYS A 166 1.06 -12.69 18.85
N LEU A 167 0.86 -13.93 19.27
CA LEU A 167 0.55 -14.28 20.66
C LEU A 167 1.84 -14.17 21.49
N LYS A 168 1.73 -13.63 22.70
CA LYS A 168 2.90 -13.28 23.54
C LYS A 168 2.99 -14.07 24.82
N ASP A 169 1.87 -14.59 25.29
CA ASP A 169 1.81 -15.46 26.46
C ASP A 169 1.22 -16.83 26.11
N ASP A 170 1.25 -17.72 27.08
CA ASP A 170 0.78 -19.11 26.93
C ASP A 170 -0.73 -19.24 27.20
N LYS A 171 -1.42 -18.15 27.58
CA LYS A 171 -2.87 -18.13 27.85
C LYS A 171 -3.66 -17.76 26.60
N ALA A 172 -3.09 -16.92 25.74
CA ALA A 172 -3.71 -16.49 24.51
C ALA A 172 -3.87 -17.68 23.54
N ASN A 173 -5.11 -17.97 23.17
CA ASN A 173 -5.43 -18.94 22.12
C ASN A 173 -6.63 -18.51 21.25
N LEU A 174 -7.22 -17.34 21.54
CA LEU A 174 -8.34 -16.74 20.86
C LEU A 174 -8.01 -15.29 20.55
N VAL A 175 -8.18 -14.89 19.30
CA VAL A 175 -8.16 -13.49 18.87
C VAL A 175 -9.41 -13.21 18.03
N THR A 176 -10.07 -12.10 18.33
CA THR A 176 -11.22 -11.59 17.58
C THR A 176 -10.87 -10.22 17.04
N ILE A 177 -11.17 -10.00 15.75
CA ILE A 177 -11.03 -8.71 15.08
C ILE A 177 -12.36 -8.41 14.40
N GLU A 178 -12.98 -7.30 14.77
CA GLU A 178 -14.33 -6.95 14.35
C GLU A 178 -14.35 -5.53 13.77
N ASN A 179 -14.88 -5.38 12.57
CA ASN A 179 -15.31 -4.07 12.07
C ASN A 179 -16.75 -3.86 12.50
N LEU A 180 -16.95 -3.04 13.54
CA LEU A 180 -18.24 -2.74 14.13
C LEU A 180 -19.15 -1.99 13.14
N THR A 181 -18.57 -1.16 12.27
CA THR A 181 -19.33 -0.41 11.28
C THR A 181 -19.96 -1.31 10.22
N LEU A 182 -19.30 -2.43 9.89
CA LEU A 182 -19.77 -3.40 8.90
C LEU A 182 -20.41 -4.65 9.50
N ASN A 183 -20.43 -4.78 10.84
CA ASN A 183 -20.77 -6.03 11.54
C ASN A 183 -20.00 -7.24 10.95
N ASN A 184 -18.72 -7.04 10.65
CA ASN A 184 -17.84 -8.03 10.02
C ASN A 184 -16.81 -8.51 11.05
N LYS A 185 -16.91 -9.78 11.44
CA LYS A 185 -16.18 -10.33 12.58
C LYS A 185 -15.34 -11.53 12.19
N MET A 186 -14.02 -11.36 12.25
CA MET A 186 -13.04 -12.43 12.14
C MET A 186 -12.76 -13.01 13.53
N ILE A 187 -12.79 -14.33 13.64
CA ILE A 187 -12.49 -15.07 14.86
C ILE A 187 -11.47 -16.15 14.53
N ILE A 188 -10.41 -16.25 15.35
CA ILE A 188 -9.42 -17.32 15.26
C ILE A 188 -9.21 -17.86 16.67
N SER A 189 -9.42 -19.16 16.86
CA SER A 189 -9.48 -19.82 18.17
C SER A 189 -8.75 -21.15 18.19
N GLY A 190 -8.42 -21.69 19.38
CA GLY A 190 -7.66 -22.94 19.46
C GLY A 190 -6.23 -22.82 18.93
N LEU A 191 -5.67 -21.61 18.99
CA LEU A 191 -4.30 -21.35 18.58
C LEU A 191 -3.30 -22.00 19.54
N GLU A 192 -2.15 -22.38 18.99
CA GLU A 192 -1.05 -22.87 19.83
C GLU A 192 -0.40 -21.73 20.61
N THR A 193 0.32 -22.07 21.66
CA THR A 193 1.01 -21.07 22.48
C THR A 193 2.03 -20.30 21.65
N LYS A 194 2.07 -18.97 21.83
CA LYS A 194 3.00 -18.07 21.13
C LYS A 194 2.92 -18.15 19.60
N GLU A 195 1.77 -18.56 19.05
CA GLU A 195 1.53 -18.62 17.61
C GLU A 195 1.76 -17.26 16.94
N CYS A 196 2.24 -17.31 15.70
CA CYS A 196 2.43 -16.13 14.85
C CYS A 196 1.72 -16.38 13.53
N ILE A 197 0.71 -15.59 13.21
CA ILE A 197 -0.17 -15.79 12.05
C ILE A 197 -0.01 -14.63 11.10
N TYR A 198 0.06 -14.94 9.81
CA TYR A 198 -0.11 -13.96 8.74
C TYR A 198 -1.37 -14.29 7.96
N ILE A 199 -2.17 -13.26 7.68
CA ILE A 199 -3.42 -13.32 6.94
C ILE A 199 -3.31 -12.35 5.78
N ASN A 200 -3.49 -12.86 4.56
CA ASN A 200 -3.67 -12.05 3.37
C ASN A 200 -5.16 -11.96 3.07
N GLY A 201 -5.78 -10.83 3.40
CA GLY A 201 -7.23 -10.65 3.19
C GLY A 201 -7.62 -10.67 1.72
N GLU A 202 -6.81 -10.05 0.85
CA GLU A 202 -7.11 -9.93 -0.58
C GLU A 202 -7.10 -11.30 -1.29
N ASN A 203 -6.07 -12.12 -1.05
CA ASN A 203 -5.95 -13.46 -1.61
C ASN A 203 -6.64 -14.53 -0.75
N GLN A 204 -7.30 -14.12 0.34
CA GLN A 204 -8.04 -14.96 1.26
C GLN A 204 -7.25 -16.19 1.73
N TYR A 205 -6.08 -15.93 2.32
CA TYR A 205 -5.34 -17.00 3.00
C TYR A 205 -4.72 -16.64 4.33
N MET A 206 -4.51 -17.65 5.14
CA MET A 206 -3.90 -17.55 6.45
C MET A 206 -2.90 -18.68 6.67
N ILE A 207 -1.75 -18.34 7.24
CA ILE A 207 -0.66 -19.28 7.51
C ILE A 207 -0.05 -19.00 8.88
N SER A 208 0.45 -20.05 9.53
CA SER A 208 1.38 -19.86 10.63
C SER A 208 2.75 -19.49 10.07
N LYS A 209 3.37 -18.49 10.69
CA LYS A 209 4.76 -18.10 10.49
C LYS A 209 5.72 -18.85 11.41
N MET A 210 5.19 -19.66 12.32
CA MET A 210 5.98 -20.56 13.16
C MET A 210 6.22 -21.89 12.44
N ASP A 211 5.19 -22.42 11.78
CA ASP A 211 5.23 -23.67 11.02
C ASP A 211 4.11 -23.66 9.98
N GLU A 212 4.46 -23.56 8.69
CA GLU A 212 3.51 -23.44 7.58
C GLU A 212 2.65 -24.70 7.38
N THR A 213 2.99 -25.84 8.01
CA THR A 213 2.16 -27.05 7.96
C THR A 213 0.97 -27.01 8.91
N ARG A 214 0.95 -26.05 9.85
CA ARG A 214 -0.16 -25.88 10.79
C ARG A 214 -1.39 -25.36 10.07
N ASP A 215 -2.49 -26.07 10.25
CA ASP A 215 -3.78 -25.67 9.73
C ASP A 215 -4.39 -24.55 10.58
N ILE A 216 -4.22 -23.31 10.13
CA ILE A 216 -4.83 -22.12 10.73
C ILE A 216 -6.26 -21.91 10.23
N TYR A 217 -6.60 -22.43 9.06
CA TYR A 217 -7.94 -22.25 8.48
C TYR A 217 -9.01 -22.95 9.31
N SER A 218 -8.77 -24.21 9.73
CA SER A 218 -9.73 -24.93 10.60
C SER A 218 -9.92 -24.30 11.98
N LYS A 219 -9.05 -23.35 12.35
CA LYS A 219 -9.10 -22.59 13.59
C LYS A 219 -9.83 -21.24 13.44
N SER A 220 -10.23 -20.89 12.22
CA SER A 220 -10.92 -19.64 11.89
C SER A 220 -12.41 -19.87 11.61
N ASN A 221 -13.20 -18.81 11.71
CA ASN A 221 -14.56 -18.78 11.17
C ASN A 221 -14.64 -18.46 9.66
N GLU A 222 -13.50 -18.48 8.95
CA GLU A 222 -13.39 -18.21 7.51
C GLU A 222 -13.85 -16.81 7.07
N VAL A 223 -14.01 -15.88 8.02
CA VAL A 223 -14.37 -14.49 7.75
C VAL A 223 -13.10 -13.64 7.66
N TYR A 224 -12.95 -12.93 6.54
CA TYR A 224 -11.90 -11.93 6.38
C TYR A 224 -12.39 -10.54 6.80
N LEU A 225 -11.49 -9.77 7.43
CA LEU A 225 -11.77 -8.40 7.81
C LEU A 225 -11.96 -7.56 6.54
N LYS A 226 -12.94 -6.68 6.54
CA LYS A 226 -13.22 -5.75 5.46
C LYS A 226 -13.15 -4.32 5.94
N LEU A 227 -12.70 -3.42 5.08
CA LEU A 227 -12.75 -1.97 5.29
C LEU A 227 -13.56 -1.33 4.16
N GLN A 228 -14.58 -0.56 4.51
CA GLN A 228 -15.33 0.26 3.56
C GLN A 228 -14.68 1.64 3.41
N GLN A 229 -15.12 2.42 2.43
CA GLN A 229 -14.81 3.85 2.33
C GLN A 229 -15.25 4.60 3.60
N GLY A 230 -14.41 5.53 4.06
CA GLY A 230 -14.66 6.34 5.24
C GLY A 230 -14.27 5.65 6.55
N ILE A 231 -15.04 5.93 7.60
CA ILE A 231 -14.74 5.54 8.97
C ILE A 231 -15.11 4.07 9.21
N ASN A 232 -14.13 3.29 9.64
CA ASN A 232 -14.28 1.91 10.11
C ASN A 232 -13.89 1.84 11.58
N GLU A 233 -14.85 1.53 12.45
CA GLU A 233 -14.59 1.31 13.86
C GLU A 233 -14.18 -0.15 14.09
N ILE A 234 -12.92 -0.35 14.47
CA ILE A 234 -12.31 -1.66 14.61
C ILE A 234 -12.14 -1.99 16.08
N LYS A 235 -12.63 -3.15 16.47
CA LYS A 235 -12.49 -3.74 17.79
C LYS A 235 -11.62 -4.98 17.71
N ILE A 236 -10.59 -5.04 18.56
CA ILE A 236 -9.71 -6.21 18.71
C ILE A 236 -9.80 -6.70 20.14
N SER A 237 -9.96 -8.01 20.31
CA SER A 237 -9.91 -8.64 21.64
C SER A 237 -9.18 -9.98 21.62
N SER A 238 -8.67 -10.38 22.79
CA SER A 238 -7.91 -11.61 23.01
C SER A 238 -8.12 -12.10 24.44
N ASN A 239 -8.06 -13.41 24.66
CA ASN A 239 -8.10 -14.03 26.00
C ASN A 239 -6.73 -14.13 26.69
N GLY A 240 -5.77 -13.34 26.21
CA GLY A 240 -4.40 -13.25 26.71
C GLY A 240 -3.69 -12.12 25.99
N PHE A 241 -2.36 -12.11 26.04
CA PHE A 241 -1.55 -11.08 25.40
C PHE A 241 -1.33 -11.37 23.91
N ALA A 242 -1.84 -10.49 23.04
CA ALA A 242 -1.59 -10.51 21.60
C ALA A 242 -1.18 -9.13 21.05
N ASN A 243 -0.29 -9.15 20.06
CA ASN A 243 -0.03 -8.02 19.18
C ASN A 243 -0.69 -8.27 17.83
N VAL A 244 -1.43 -7.30 17.32
CA VAL A 244 -2.09 -7.35 16.02
C VAL A 244 -1.61 -6.19 15.16
N SER A 245 -1.18 -6.48 13.94
CA SER A 245 -0.84 -5.49 12.93
C SER A 245 -1.83 -5.58 11.79
N ILE A 246 -2.46 -4.46 11.42
CA ILE A 246 -3.38 -4.37 10.28
C ILE A 246 -2.77 -3.42 9.26
N CYS A 247 -2.47 -3.92 8.07
CA CYS A 247 -1.84 -3.20 6.98
C CYS A 247 -2.79 -3.11 5.78
N HIS A 248 -2.99 -1.91 5.26
CA HIS A 248 -3.82 -1.67 4.06
C HIS A 248 -3.25 -0.53 3.21
N GLN A 249 -3.79 -0.37 2.01
CA GLN A 249 -3.53 0.77 1.13
C GLN A 249 -4.86 1.36 0.69
N GLU A 250 -5.00 2.68 0.80
CA GLU A 250 -6.13 3.40 0.22
C GLU A 250 -5.98 3.36 -1.31
N VAL A 251 -7.11 3.30 -2.01
CA VAL A 251 -7.18 3.16 -3.46
C VAL A 251 -7.93 4.34 -4.04
N PHE A 252 -7.32 4.96 -5.03
CA PHE A 252 -7.84 6.17 -5.64
C PHE A 252 -8.07 6.02 -7.13
N ASP A 253 -9.12 6.66 -7.62
CA ASP A 253 -9.40 6.77 -9.05
C ASP A 253 -8.26 7.47 -9.76
N LEU A 254 -7.66 6.77 -10.73
CA LEU A 254 -6.49 7.28 -11.45
C LEU A 254 -6.77 8.59 -12.20
N GLY A 255 -8.02 8.79 -12.64
CA GLY A 255 -8.43 10.03 -13.31
C GLY A 255 -8.30 11.27 -12.43
N GLU A 256 -8.47 11.11 -11.12
CA GLU A 256 -8.44 12.21 -10.14
C GLU A 256 -7.03 12.46 -9.60
N GLU A 257 -6.16 11.44 -9.56
CA GLU A 257 -4.86 11.55 -8.88
C GLU A 257 -3.63 11.55 -9.81
N TRP A 258 -3.78 11.13 -11.08
CA TRP A 258 -2.64 10.98 -11.99
C TRP A 258 -1.94 12.32 -12.30
N LEU A 259 -0.73 12.45 -11.77
CA LEU A 259 0.11 13.64 -11.88
C LEU A 259 -0.55 14.94 -11.41
N ASN A 260 -1.52 14.84 -10.50
CA ASN A 260 -2.20 15.98 -9.90
C ASN A 260 -1.52 16.33 -8.55
N GLU A 261 -0.27 16.78 -8.60
CA GLU A 261 0.43 17.43 -7.46
C GLU A 261 1.30 18.60 -7.96
#